data_AF-A0A6I0HLM7-F1
#
_entry.id   AF-A0A6I0HLM7-F1
#
_cell.length_a   1.000
_cell.length_b   1.000
_cell.length_c   1.000
_cell.angle_alpha   90.00
_cell.angle_beta   90.00
_cell.angle_gamma   90.00
#
_symmetry.space_group_name_H-M   'P 1'
#
loop_
_entity.id
_entity.type
_entity.pdbx_description
1 polymer ?
#
loop_
_entity_poly.entity_id
_entity_poly.type
_entity_poly.pdbx_seq_one_letter_code
_entity_poly.pdbx_strand_id
1 'polypeptide(L)'
;MGFTTQCFIHKNTANIRNRLKELGYYCNPYLGWHNLFTCVFGVNSVYSLDDYDTNGLKEIDGLIDCGTNEDLFLAIAALRDDTDKNQWFTDGDLWFKCGDETVEYHLNHLNECGRKIHKATVDELIEHFKTKEEQ
;
A
#
# COMPACT_ATOMS: atom_id res chain seq x y z
N MET A 1 -7.15 -4.73 14.60
CA MET A 1 -6.95 -3.50 13.80
C MET A 1 -5.73 -3.74 12.95
N GLY A 2 -5.89 -3.76 11.63
CA GLY A 2 -4.88 -4.33 10.75
C GLY A 2 -4.98 -3.78 9.32
N PHE A 3 -3.95 -4.05 8.54
CA PHE A 3 -3.92 -3.79 7.11
C PHE A 3 -5.10 -4.44 6.41
N THR A 4 -5.69 -3.75 5.45
CA THR A 4 -6.96 -4.15 4.84
C THR A 4 -6.79 -4.90 3.53
N THR A 5 -5.63 -4.77 2.88
CA THR A 5 -5.42 -5.22 1.50
C THR A 5 -4.13 -6.02 1.37
N GLN A 6 -4.17 -7.10 0.59
CA GLN A 6 -3.01 -7.92 0.25
C GLN A 6 -2.49 -7.55 -1.14
N CYS A 7 -1.17 -7.43 -1.29
CA CYS A 7 -0.55 -7.13 -2.58
C CYS A 7 0.87 -7.69 -2.67
N PHE A 8 1.42 -7.75 -3.87
CA PHE A 8 2.80 -8.16 -4.09
C PHE A 8 3.52 -7.35 -5.16
N ILE A 9 4.84 -7.37 -5.10
CA ILE A 9 5.74 -6.73 -6.06
C ILE A 9 6.85 -7.69 -6.49
N HIS A 10 7.17 -7.69 -7.77
CA HIS A 10 8.25 -8.45 -8.41
C HIS A 10 9.62 -7.78 -8.18
N LYS A 11 9.85 -7.27 -6.97
CA LYS A 11 11.08 -6.58 -6.62
C LYS A 11 11.31 -6.65 -5.12
N ASN A 12 12.50 -7.05 -4.69
CA ASN A 12 12.86 -7.13 -3.27
C ASN A 12 14.16 -6.38 -2.94
N THR A 13 14.05 -5.06 -2.89
CA THR A 13 15.17 -4.19 -2.49
C THR A 13 15.14 -3.86 -1.00
N ALA A 14 16.30 -3.56 -0.42
CA ALA A 14 16.39 -3.09 0.96
C ALA A 14 15.53 -1.84 1.23
N ASN A 15 15.32 -0.99 0.23
CA ASN A 15 14.46 0.19 0.31
C ASN A 15 13.01 -0.19 0.61
N ILE A 16 12.44 -1.12 -0.16
CA ILE A 16 11.08 -1.64 0.03
C ILE A 16 10.95 -2.23 1.44
N ARG A 17 11.95 -3.03 1.87
CA ARG A 17 11.95 -3.64 3.21
C ARG A 17 11.92 -2.61 4.34
N ASN A 18 12.66 -1.51 4.19
CA ASN A 18 12.70 -0.46 5.20
C ASN A 18 11.39 0.34 5.23
N ARG A 19 10.83 0.69 4.07
CA ARG A 19 9.52 1.39 3.99
C ARG A 19 8.39 0.52 4.59
N LEU A 20 8.42 -0.80 4.39
CA LEU A 20 7.45 -1.71 5.01
C LEU A 20 7.59 -1.79 6.53
N LYS A 21 8.82 -1.75 7.07
CA LYS A 21 9.04 -1.65 8.53
C LYS A 21 8.47 -0.36 9.11
N GLU A 22 8.59 0.76 8.40
CA GLU A 22 8.00 2.05 8.80
C GLU A 22 6.47 2.00 8.84
N LEU A 23 5.85 1.20 7.97
CA LEU A 23 4.40 0.96 7.99
C LEU A 23 3.96 0.01 9.13
N GLY A 24 4.90 -0.70 9.74
CA GLY A 24 4.64 -1.67 10.81
C GLY A 24 4.63 -3.13 10.36
N TYR A 25 5.11 -3.44 9.15
CA TYR A 25 5.35 -4.82 8.73
C TYR A 25 6.69 -5.35 9.25
N TYR A 26 6.72 -6.64 9.62
CA TYR A 26 7.93 -7.28 10.12
C TYR A 26 8.30 -8.48 9.25
N CYS A 27 9.59 -8.62 8.94
CA CYS A 27 10.07 -9.78 8.20
C CYS A 27 9.87 -11.02 9.07
N ASN A 28 9.20 -12.05 8.54
CA ASN A 28 9.18 -13.35 9.19
C ASN A 28 10.57 -13.99 9.03
N PRO A 29 11.34 -14.18 10.10
CA PRO A 29 12.70 -14.71 10.01
C PRO A 29 12.75 -16.16 9.49
N TYR A 30 11.64 -16.90 9.56
CA TYR A 30 11.55 -18.31 9.14
C TYR A 30 11.27 -18.49 7.64
N LEU A 31 10.77 -17.46 6.95
CA LEU A 31 10.49 -17.50 5.51
C LEU A 31 11.66 -16.99 4.66
N GLY A 32 12.75 -16.55 5.31
CA GLY A 32 13.95 -16.02 4.66
C GLY A 32 13.76 -14.59 4.11
N TRP A 33 14.87 -13.95 3.71
CA TRP A 33 14.87 -12.59 3.15
C TRP A 33 14.15 -12.45 1.80
N HIS A 34 13.67 -13.56 1.23
CA HIS A 34 13.09 -13.67 -0.11
C HIS A 34 11.56 -13.84 -0.13
N ASN A 35 10.91 -13.99 1.04
CA ASN A 35 9.46 -14.15 1.18
C ASN A 35 8.96 -13.24 2.29
N LEU A 36 8.40 -12.09 1.92
CA LEU A 36 8.46 -10.94 2.79
C LEU A 36 7.09 -10.38 3.16
N PHE A 37 6.76 -10.50 4.46
CA PHE A 37 5.88 -9.66 5.28
C PHE A 37 4.44 -10.12 5.57
N THR A 38 4.31 -10.88 6.66
CA THR A 38 3.05 -11.02 7.41
C THR A 38 2.86 -9.82 8.34
N CYS A 39 1.66 -9.24 8.39
CA CYS A 39 1.27 -8.38 9.51
C CYS A 39 1.42 -9.16 10.82
N VAL A 40 2.04 -8.57 11.86
CA VAL A 40 2.19 -9.22 13.18
C VAL A 40 0.82 -9.50 13.84
N PHE A 41 -0.25 -8.84 13.38
CA PHE A 41 -1.56 -8.84 14.03
C PHE A 41 -2.76 -9.07 13.07
N GLY A 42 -2.58 -9.70 11.90
CA GLY A 42 -3.69 -9.95 10.97
C GLY A 42 -3.40 -10.94 9.84
N VAL A 43 -4.47 -11.41 9.19
CA VAL A 43 -4.45 -12.35 8.04
C VAL A 43 -3.95 -11.72 6.74
N ASN A 44 -3.76 -10.40 6.69
CA ASN A 44 -3.31 -9.69 5.50
C ASN A 44 -1.79 -9.58 5.46
N SER A 45 -1.22 -10.13 4.38
CA SER A 45 0.21 -10.14 4.09
C SER A 45 0.49 -9.40 2.79
N VAL A 46 1.66 -8.80 2.70
CA VAL A 46 2.20 -8.30 1.44
C VAL A 46 3.37 -9.18 1.04
N TYR A 47 3.77 -9.18 -0.23
CA TYR A 47 4.88 -10.00 -0.71
C TYR A 47 5.83 -9.16 -1.56
N SER A 48 7.13 -9.27 -1.31
CA SER A 48 8.18 -8.65 -2.10
C SER A 48 9.13 -9.75 -2.54
N LEU A 49 9.10 -10.05 -3.84
CA LEU A 49 9.71 -11.24 -4.43
C LEU A 49 10.97 -10.88 -5.21
N ASP A 50 11.90 -11.82 -5.27
CA ASP A 50 12.93 -11.85 -6.31
C ASP A 50 12.40 -12.69 -7.50
N ASP A 51 12.84 -12.38 -8.73
CA ASP A 51 12.30 -12.76 -10.06
C ASP A 51 11.77 -14.20 -10.30
N TYR A 52 11.94 -15.15 -9.38
CA TYR A 52 11.84 -16.58 -9.64
C TYR A 52 10.55 -17.29 -9.21
N ASP A 53 9.60 -16.69 -8.49
CA ASP A 53 8.42 -17.46 -8.02
C ASP A 53 7.11 -16.67 -7.82
N THR A 54 6.57 -16.11 -8.90
CA THR A 54 5.28 -15.38 -8.88
C THR A 54 4.06 -16.26 -9.19
N ASN A 55 4.27 -17.45 -9.78
CA ASN A 55 3.17 -18.28 -10.28
C ASN A 55 2.24 -18.81 -9.18
N GLY A 56 2.79 -19.19 -8.01
CA GLY A 56 1.96 -19.65 -6.89
C GLY A 56 1.14 -18.55 -6.21
N LEU A 57 1.53 -17.28 -6.38
CA LEU A 57 0.84 -16.14 -5.76
C LEU A 57 -0.31 -15.62 -6.62
N LYS A 58 -0.21 -15.75 -7.95
CA LYS A 58 -1.29 -15.39 -8.89
C LYS A 58 -2.57 -16.21 -8.70
N GLU A 59 -2.48 -17.36 -8.03
CA GLU A 59 -3.63 -18.21 -7.72
C GLU A 59 -4.35 -17.78 -6.42
N ILE A 60 -3.80 -16.82 -5.67
CA ILE A 60 -4.44 -16.29 -4.46
C ILE A 60 -5.47 -15.23 -4.87
N ASP A 61 -6.75 -15.56 -4.67
CA ASP A 61 -7.85 -14.64 -4.94
C ASP A 61 -7.74 -13.36 -4.08
N GLY A 62 -7.95 -12.20 -4.72
CA GLY A 62 -7.82 -10.89 -4.09
C GLY A 62 -6.39 -10.38 -3.88
N LEU A 63 -5.36 -11.11 -4.32
CA LEU A 63 -3.98 -10.64 -4.25
C LEU A 63 -3.64 -9.72 -5.43
N ILE A 64 -3.29 -8.47 -5.14
CA ILE A 64 -3.00 -7.47 -6.18
C ILE A 64 -1.54 -7.55 -6.64
N ASP A 65 -1.34 -7.70 -7.94
CA ASP A 65 -0.04 -7.64 -8.59
C ASP A 65 0.35 -6.18 -8.89
N CYS A 66 1.34 -5.66 -8.17
CA CYS A 66 1.88 -4.31 -8.37
C CYS A 66 3.03 -4.29 -9.41
N GLY A 67 3.35 -5.41 -10.04
CA GLY A 67 4.42 -5.54 -11.02
C GLY A 67 5.77 -5.12 -10.42
N THR A 68 6.39 -4.09 -10.99
CA THR A 68 7.64 -3.49 -10.47
C THR A 68 7.43 -2.10 -9.86
N ASN A 69 6.17 -1.66 -9.70
CA ASN A 69 5.83 -0.32 -9.21
C ASN A 69 5.90 -0.26 -7.68
N GLU A 70 7.02 0.26 -7.16
CA GLU A 70 7.26 0.38 -5.72
C GLU A 70 6.24 1.29 -5.03
N ASP A 71 5.79 2.35 -5.68
CA ASP A 71 4.92 3.35 -5.05
C ASP A 71 3.46 2.87 -4.98
N LEU A 72 2.97 2.19 -6.02
CA LEU A 72 1.68 1.51 -5.98
C LEU A 72 1.66 0.45 -4.88
N PHE A 73 2.70 -0.39 -4.83
CA PHE A 73 2.83 -1.43 -3.82
C PHE A 73 2.78 -0.83 -2.40
N LEU A 74 3.53 0.24 -2.13
CA LEU A 74 3.58 0.85 -0.81
C LEU A 74 2.33 1.65 -0.47
N ALA A 75 1.63 2.20 -1.46
CA ALA A 75 0.34 2.84 -1.26
C ALA A 75 -0.72 1.83 -0.83
N ILE A 76 -0.80 0.69 -1.50
CA ILE A 76 -1.73 -0.40 -1.15
C ILE A 76 -1.35 -1.01 0.20
N ALA A 77 -0.05 -1.26 0.44
CA ALA A 77 0.44 -1.82 1.69
C ALA A 77 0.16 -0.91 2.90
N ALA A 78 0.01 0.40 2.70
CA ALA A 78 -0.30 1.35 3.76
C ALA A 78 -1.79 1.40 4.15
N LEU A 79 -2.70 0.81 3.38
CA LEU A 79 -4.14 0.84 3.64
C LEU A 79 -4.49 0.14 4.95
N ARG A 80 -5.05 0.91 5.88
CA ARG A 80 -5.43 0.48 7.24
C ARG A 80 -6.66 1.23 7.74
N ASP A 81 -7.40 0.59 8.63
CA ASP A 81 -8.60 1.17 9.26
C ASP A 81 -8.30 1.92 10.56
N ASP A 82 -7.11 1.73 11.15
CA ASP A 82 -6.77 2.20 12.49
C ASP A 82 -5.90 3.47 12.53
N THR A 83 -5.48 3.97 11.37
CA THR A 83 -4.71 5.20 11.21
C THR A 83 -4.91 5.74 9.79
N ASP A 84 -4.66 7.01 9.56
CA ASP A 84 -4.55 7.60 8.21
C ASP A 84 -3.09 7.77 7.76
N LYS A 85 -2.13 7.49 8.65
CA LYS A 85 -0.71 7.72 8.41
C LYS A 85 -0.22 6.92 7.21
N ASN A 86 0.51 7.62 6.33
CA ASN A 86 1.05 7.11 5.08
C ASN A 86 0.01 6.69 4.03
N GLN A 87 -1.28 6.96 4.23
CA GLN A 87 -2.33 6.63 3.27
C GLN A 87 -2.61 7.78 2.31
N TRP A 88 -3.14 7.43 1.14
CA TRP A 88 -3.50 8.38 0.10
C TRP A 88 -4.98 8.78 0.21
N PHE A 89 -5.23 10.03 -0.11
CA PHE A 89 -6.56 10.64 -0.11
C PHE A 89 -6.78 11.38 -1.43
N THR A 90 -8.02 11.33 -1.92
CA THR A 90 -8.38 11.93 -3.20
C THR A 90 -9.87 12.29 -3.27
N ASP A 91 -10.21 13.19 -4.19
CA ASP A 91 -11.57 13.41 -4.72
C ASP A 91 -11.67 13.07 -6.22
N GLY A 92 -10.67 12.38 -6.76
CA GLY A 92 -10.47 12.11 -8.19
C GLY A 92 -9.51 13.08 -8.88
N ASP A 93 -9.53 14.37 -8.49
CA ASP A 93 -8.71 15.42 -9.10
C ASP A 93 -7.47 15.75 -8.24
N LEU A 94 -7.68 15.94 -6.94
CA LEU A 94 -6.63 16.22 -5.97
C LEU A 94 -6.13 14.91 -5.37
N TRP A 95 -4.81 14.78 -5.23
CA TRP A 95 -4.17 13.63 -4.60
C TRP A 95 -3.15 14.09 -3.57
N PHE A 96 -3.25 13.55 -2.36
CA PHE A 96 -2.23 13.78 -1.34
C PHE A 96 -2.06 12.57 -0.42
N LYS A 97 -0.88 12.48 0.19
CA LYS A 97 -0.53 11.45 1.17
C LYS A 97 -0.54 12.05 2.56
N CYS A 98 -1.25 11.42 3.50
CA CYS A 98 -1.29 11.86 4.89
C CYS A 98 0.01 11.48 5.63
N GLY A 99 0.61 12.45 6.32
CA GLY A 99 1.82 12.24 7.14
C GLY A 99 1.53 11.97 8.63
N ASP A 100 0.35 12.36 9.08
CA ASP A 100 -0.07 12.32 10.49
C ASP A 100 -0.96 11.10 10.77
N GLU A 101 -1.24 10.84 12.05
CA GLU A 101 -2.08 9.70 12.45
C GLU A 101 -3.54 9.85 12.03
N THR A 102 -4.01 11.09 11.88
CA THR A 102 -5.38 11.42 11.46
C THR A 102 -5.36 12.51 10.38
N VAL A 103 -6.23 12.38 9.38
CA VAL A 103 -6.35 13.36 8.29
C VAL A 103 -7.40 14.45 8.58
N GLU A 104 -8.08 14.37 9.72
CA GLU A 104 -9.29 15.15 10.05
C GLU A 104 -9.13 16.66 9.82
N TYR A 105 -8.02 17.25 10.28
CA TYR A 105 -7.76 18.68 10.09
C TYR A 105 -7.68 19.07 8.61
N HIS A 106 -7.00 18.26 7.79
CA HIS A 106 -6.87 18.49 6.35
C HIS A 106 -8.20 18.27 5.63
N LEU A 107 -8.96 17.24 6.00
CA LEU A 107 -10.27 16.97 5.41
C LEU A 107 -11.26 18.09 5.71
N ASN A 108 -11.32 18.58 6.95
CA ASN A 108 -12.25 19.64 7.34
C ASN A 108 -12.05 20.89 6.49
N HIS A 109 -10.80 21.32 6.31
CA HIS A 109 -10.50 22.48 5.48
C HIS A 109 -10.86 22.28 4.00
N LEU A 110 -10.56 21.10 3.44
CA LEU A 110 -10.88 20.81 2.03
C LEU A 110 -12.39 20.63 1.80
N ASN A 111 -13.10 20.07 2.77
CA ASN A 111 -14.55 19.92 2.75
C ASN A 111 -15.25 21.28 2.81
N GLU A 112 -14.74 22.23 3.60
CA GLU A 112 -15.21 23.63 3.60
C GLU A 112 -15.03 24.30 2.22
N CYS A 113 -13.99 23.94 1.47
CA CYS A 113 -13.80 24.37 0.09
C CYS A 113 -14.70 23.62 -0.93
N GLY A 114 -15.61 22.76 -0.48
CA GLY A 114 -16.55 22.02 -1.32
C GLY A 114 -15.97 20.78 -2.01
N ARG A 115 -14.74 20.37 -1.66
CA ARG A 115 -14.16 19.10 -2.14
C ARG A 115 -14.65 17.95 -1.27
N LYS A 116 -14.87 16.78 -1.86
CA LYS A 116 -15.25 15.57 -1.13
C LYS A 116 -14.09 14.60 -1.15
N ILE A 117 -13.12 14.85 -0.28
CA ILE A 117 -11.93 14.01 -0.20
C ILE A 117 -12.26 12.76 0.61
N HIS A 118 -11.91 11.60 0.07
CA HIS A 118 -12.00 10.31 0.73
C HIS A 118 -10.65 9.58 0.70
N LYS A 119 -10.54 8.53 1.51
CA LYS A 119 -9.40 7.61 1.48
C LYS A 119 -9.38 6.89 0.14
N ALA A 120 -8.26 6.95 -0.57
CA ALA A 120 -8.14 6.35 -1.90
C ALA A 120 -8.41 4.84 -1.84
N THR A 121 -9.27 4.39 -2.75
CA THR A 121 -9.56 2.96 -2.95
C THR A 121 -8.43 2.29 -3.72
N VAL A 122 -8.40 0.96 -3.70
CA VAL A 122 -7.42 0.18 -4.47
C VAL A 122 -7.47 0.52 -5.96
N ASP A 123 -8.67 0.60 -6.54
CA ASP A 123 -8.84 0.86 -7.97
C ASP A 123 -8.33 2.26 -8.34
N GLU A 124 -8.66 3.28 -7.54
CA GLU A 124 -8.15 4.65 -7.75
C GLU A 124 -6.62 4.69 -7.65
N LEU A 125 -6.01 3.96 -6.71
CA LEU A 125 -4.55 3.87 -6.61
C LEU A 125 -3.95 3.23 -7.85
N ILE A 126 -4.52 2.13 -8.33
CA ILE A 126 -4.06 1.46 -9.54
C ILE A 126 -4.13 2.41 -10.74
N GLU A 127 -5.22 3.16 -10.91
CA GLU A 127 -5.36 4.13 -12.01
C GLU A 127 -4.38 5.31 -11.88
N HIS A 128 -4.22 5.87 -10.68
CA HIS A 128 -3.31 6.98 -10.41
C HIS A 128 -1.84 6.63 -10.65
N PHE A 129 -1.42 5.41 -10.30
CA PHE A 129 -0.03 5.00 -10.49
C PHE A 129 0.25 4.43 -11.89
N LYS A 130 -0.76 3.93 -12.61
CA LYS A 130 -0.64 3.58 -14.04
C LYS A 130 -0.35 4.82 -14.90
N THR A 131 -1.09 5.89 -14.69
CA THR A 131 -0.93 7.14 -15.48
C THR A 131 0.41 7.85 -15.24
N LYS A 132 1.09 7.55 -14.12
CA LYS A 132 2.41 8.11 -13.80
C LYS A 132 3.58 7.36 -14.43
N GLU A 133 3.42 6.10 -14.83
CA GLU A 133 4.46 5.36 -15.56
C GLU A 133 4.54 5.76 -17.04
N GLU A 134 3.48 6.37 -17.57
CA GLU A 134 3.36 6.80 -18.97
C GLU A 134 3.80 8.28 -19.20
N GLN A 135 4.27 8.99 -18.18
CA GLN A 135 4.75 10.39 -18.25
C GLN A 135 6.26 10.48 -18.05
#